data_AF-A0A218NNE1-F1
#
_entry.id   AF-A0A218NNE1-F1
#
_cell.length_a   1.000
_cell.length_b   1.000
_cell.length_c   1.000
_cell.angle_alpha   90.00
_cell.angle_beta   90.00
_cell.angle_gamma   90.00
#
_symmetry.space_group_name_H-M   'P 1'
#
loop_
_entity.id
_entity.type
_entity.pdbx_description
1 polymer ?
#
loop_
_entity_poly.entity_id
_entity_poly.type
_entity_poly.pdbx_seq_one_letter_code
_entity_poly.pdbx_strand_id
1 'polypeptide(L)'
;MLGYTIDIYALSIMIAIGGILLGLGYAFNDLNLKRYGKKELLESLVNGIMIGALILAFGQGGVIYNAMESTVTSVSPAIGCGSMSNNYAICFAYNFLINPAYISIDGRSYPSLIDDSLGLLVPLSTIYTILGIIGSMSFSLGVVSITLHSVMAPLLSVGRDIIEILTFANISIYMQAALLKVIGLISLSLLMPIGIVLRSFYFTRRLGGSIIALTIGLFAVLPMMYLLNAVIISNYSTASAGSMATQSLATATAFEGSIFSDIIGNSAAGIGIASFYSSLSGFAKEMNQFFESIVDALAILIIEVVFLPVLSIIMTIISTRELARILGTEISFGRFDVF
;
A
#
# COMPACT_ATOMS: atom_id res chain seq x y z
N MET A 1 17.58 -5.42 16.17
CA MET A 1 18.54 -6.32 16.85
C MET A 1 18.04 -6.90 18.17
N LEU A 2 17.18 -6.20 18.93
CA LEU A 2 16.66 -6.70 20.22
C LEU A 2 15.89 -8.03 20.14
N GLY A 3 15.21 -8.32 19.03
CA GLY A 3 14.50 -9.60 18.85
C GLY A 3 15.44 -10.81 18.93
N TYR A 4 16.53 -10.79 18.16
CA TYR A 4 17.47 -11.91 18.10
C TYR A 4 18.15 -12.22 19.43
N THR A 5 18.42 -11.20 20.25
CA THR A 5 19.00 -11.42 21.58
C THR A 5 18.05 -12.20 22.49
N ILE A 6 16.74 -11.89 22.43
CA ILE A 6 15.72 -12.60 23.20
C ILE A 6 15.64 -14.06 22.74
N ASP A 7 15.72 -14.31 21.44
CA ASP A 7 15.69 -15.67 20.87
C ASP A 7 16.88 -16.52 21.32
N ILE A 8 18.07 -15.93 21.34
CA ILE A 8 19.30 -16.60 21.81
C ILE A 8 19.20 -16.91 23.31
N TYR A 9 18.62 -16.01 24.11
CA TYR A 9 18.39 -16.27 25.54
C TYR A 9 17.35 -17.38 25.76
N ALA A 10 16.24 -17.35 25.02
CA ALA A 10 15.22 -18.41 25.11
C ALA A 10 15.80 -19.77 24.75
N LEU A 11 16.58 -19.85 23.66
CA LEU A 11 17.25 -21.07 23.23
C LEU A 11 18.26 -21.58 24.27
N SER A 12 19.08 -20.69 24.83
CA SER A 12 20.07 -21.09 25.83
C SER A 12 19.44 -21.64 27.12
N ILE A 13 18.31 -21.06 27.56
CA ILE A 13 17.52 -21.56 28.69
C ILE A 13 16.99 -22.98 28.39
N MET A 14 16.49 -23.24 27.17
CA MET A 14 15.96 -24.57 26.81
C MET A 14 17.03 -25.64 26.75
N ILE A 15 18.19 -25.31 26.17
CA ILE A 15 19.34 -26.21 26.16
C ILE A 15 19.77 -26.52 27.60
N ALA A 16 19.79 -25.51 28.48
CA ALA A 16 20.10 -25.70 29.89
C ALA A 16 19.07 -26.61 30.59
N ILE A 17 17.76 -26.39 30.40
CA ILE A 17 16.70 -27.22 30.99
C ILE A 17 16.79 -28.66 30.48
N GLY A 18 16.96 -28.86 29.17
CA GLY A 18 17.13 -30.19 28.57
C GLY A 18 18.38 -30.91 29.10
N GLY A 19 19.47 -30.18 29.28
CA GLY A 19 20.70 -30.68 29.90
C GLY A 19 20.52 -31.08 31.37
N ILE A 20 19.82 -30.27 32.17
CA ILE A 20 19.53 -30.57 33.57
C ILE A 20 18.65 -31.83 33.68
N LEU A 21 17.59 -31.94 32.89
CA LEU A 21 16.70 -33.11 32.88
C LEU A 21 17.45 -34.39 32.50
N LEU A 22 18.35 -34.31 31.52
CA LEU A 22 19.22 -35.41 31.15
C LEU A 22 20.16 -35.79 32.29
N GLY A 23 20.81 -34.81 32.92
CA GLY A 23 21.70 -35.01 34.07
C GLY A 23 20.99 -35.67 35.26
N LEU A 24 19.79 -35.20 35.61
CA LEU A 24 18.95 -35.82 36.65
C LEU A 24 18.53 -37.24 36.27
N GLY A 25 18.21 -37.50 35.00
CA GLY A 25 17.94 -38.84 34.51
C GLY A 25 19.11 -39.79 34.72
N TYR A 26 20.36 -39.34 34.51
CA TYR A 26 21.56 -40.12 34.82
C TYR A 26 21.76 -40.32 36.33
N ALA A 27 21.56 -39.28 37.14
CA ALA A 27 21.73 -39.34 38.59
C ALA A 27 20.76 -40.33 39.27
N PHE A 28 19.49 -40.32 38.87
CA PHE A 28 18.46 -41.21 39.43
C PHE A 28 18.34 -42.56 38.72
N ASN A 29 19.11 -42.77 37.64
CA ASN A 29 19.02 -43.93 36.77
C ASN A 29 17.61 -44.21 36.19
N ASP A 30 16.74 -43.19 36.12
CA ASP A 30 15.40 -43.32 35.55
C ASP A 30 15.46 -43.25 34.02
N LEU A 31 15.00 -44.32 33.36
CA LEU A 31 14.96 -44.45 31.90
C LEU A 31 14.02 -43.44 31.23
N ASN A 32 12.91 -43.06 31.88
CA ASN A 32 11.92 -42.14 31.34
C ASN A 32 12.49 -40.72 31.30
N LEU A 33 13.12 -40.27 32.40
CA LEU A 33 13.81 -38.98 32.48
C LEU A 33 14.94 -38.88 31.45
N LYS A 34 15.74 -39.95 31.29
CA LYS A 34 16.79 -40.00 30.25
C LYS A 34 16.21 -39.84 28.84
N ARG A 35 15.13 -40.55 28.53
CA ARG A 35 14.47 -40.46 27.20
C ARG A 35 13.85 -39.09 26.98
N TYR A 36 13.21 -38.52 27.99
CA TYR A 36 12.60 -37.19 27.93
C TYR A 36 13.67 -36.11 27.72
N GLY A 37 14.73 -36.09 28.54
CA GLY A 37 15.84 -35.14 28.41
C GLY A 37 16.54 -35.22 27.05
N LYS A 38 16.77 -36.44 26.51
CA LYS A 38 17.34 -36.61 25.16
C LYS A 38 16.44 -36.02 24.07
N LYS A 39 15.12 -36.22 24.18
CA LYS A 39 14.15 -35.71 23.21
C LYS A 39 14.10 -34.18 23.24
N GLU A 40 13.99 -33.59 24.43
CA GLU A 40 13.95 -32.12 24.60
C GLU A 40 15.25 -31.46 24.13
N LEU A 41 16.41 -32.06 24.40
CA LEU A 41 17.70 -31.54 23.96
C LEU A 41 17.85 -31.59 22.43
N LEU A 42 17.43 -32.68 21.79
CA LEU A 42 17.43 -32.81 20.33
C LEU A 42 16.48 -31.78 19.69
N GLU A 43 15.28 -31.63 20.23
CA GLU A 43 14.31 -30.64 19.74
C GLU A 43 14.81 -29.19 19.93
N SER A 44 15.47 -28.89 21.04
CA SER A 44 16.11 -27.60 21.28
C SER A 44 17.25 -27.34 20.29
N LEU A 45 18.05 -28.36 19.97
CA LEU A 45 19.12 -28.26 18.98
C LEU A 45 18.57 -28.01 17.57
N VAL A 46 17.49 -28.70 17.17
CA VAL A 46 16.81 -28.45 15.89
C VAL A 46 16.26 -27.03 15.82
N ASN A 47 15.64 -26.54 16.90
CA ASN A 47 15.19 -25.15 16.98
C ASN A 47 16.36 -24.16 16.88
N GLY A 48 17.50 -24.46 17.51
CA GLY A 48 18.70 -23.63 17.41
C GLY A 48 19.26 -23.54 15.99
N ILE A 49 19.33 -24.66 15.27
CA ILE A 49 19.72 -24.69 13.86
C ILE A 49 18.75 -23.87 13.01
N MET A 50 17.44 -24.02 13.26
CA MET A 50 16.40 -23.27 12.54
C MET A 50 16.52 -21.75 12.77
N ILE A 51 16.72 -21.31 14.01
CA ILE A 51 16.94 -19.90 14.35
C ILE A 51 18.23 -19.40 13.69
N GLY A 52 19.31 -20.18 13.74
CA GLY A 52 20.57 -19.85 13.07
C GLY A 52 20.39 -19.67 11.55
N ALA A 53 19.66 -20.58 10.91
CA ALA A 53 19.33 -20.48 9.48
C ALA A 53 18.48 -19.23 9.17
N LEU A 54 17.51 -18.90 10.03
CA LEU A 54 16.69 -17.68 9.87
C LEU A 54 17.52 -16.41 10.04
N ILE A 55 18.45 -16.36 11.01
CA ILE A 55 19.36 -15.22 11.19
C ILE A 55 20.29 -15.09 9.97
N LEU A 56 20.80 -16.20 9.42
CA LEU A 56 21.63 -16.17 8.21
C LEU A 56 20.84 -15.77 6.96
N ALA A 57 19.54 -16.07 6.91
CA ALA A 57 18.69 -15.73 5.78
C ALA A 57 18.22 -14.26 5.84
N PHE A 58 17.71 -13.82 7.00
CA PHE A 58 16.99 -12.54 7.20
C PHE A 58 17.71 -11.52 8.07
N GLY A 59 18.83 -11.89 8.71
CA GLY A 59 19.67 -10.96 9.45
C GLY A 59 20.27 -9.89 8.53
N GLN A 60 20.83 -8.84 9.11
CA GLN A 60 21.57 -7.83 8.34
C GLN A 60 22.73 -8.51 7.61
N GLY A 61 22.76 -8.39 6.28
CA GLY A 61 23.73 -9.07 5.43
C GLY A 61 23.38 -10.52 5.07
N GLY A 62 22.21 -11.02 5.47
CA GLY A 62 21.72 -12.35 5.11
C GLY A 62 21.41 -12.49 3.62
N VAL A 63 21.31 -13.73 3.12
CA VAL A 63 21.13 -13.99 1.69
C VAL A 63 19.83 -13.38 1.14
N ILE A 64 18.73 -13.51 1.88
CA ILE A 64 17.44 -12.95 1.46
C ILE A 64 17.45 -11.43 1.59
N TYR A 65 18.06 -10.91 2.67
CA TYR A 65 18.23 -9.46 2.85
C TYR A 65 18.99 -8.84 1.67
N ASN A 66 20.13 -9.42 1.28
CA ASN A 66 20.94 -8.95 0.16
C ASN A 66 20.22 -9.11 -1.17
N ALA A 67 19.45 -10.19 -1.36
CA ALA A 67 18.63 -10.38 -2.55
C ALA A 67 17.55 -9.28 -2.66
N MET A 68 16.83 -9.00 -1.58
CA MET A 68 15.85 -7.92 -1.52
C MET A 68 16.51 -6.56 -1.75
N GLU A 69 17.65 -6.29 -1.11
CA GLU A 69 18.41 -5.05 -1.32
C GLU A 69 18.85 -4.93 -2.78
N SER A 70 19.37 -6.00 -3.39
CA SER A 70 19.80 -6.04 -4.80
C SER A 70 18.69 -5.63 -5.77
N THR A 71 17.45 -6.08 -5.51
CA THR A 71 16.28 -5.73 -6.32
C THR A 71 15.78 -4.30 -6.10
N VAL A 72 16.16 -3.65 -4.99
CA VAL A 72 15.67 -2.33 -4.55
C VAL A 72 16.78 -1.27 -4.65
N THR A 73 17.99 -1.59 -5.12
CA THR A 73 19.23 -0.79 -5.01
C THR A 73 19.20 0.64 -5.57
N SER A 74 18.16 1.06 -6.29
CA SER A 74 18.04 2.44 -6.80
C SER A 74 17.16 3.36 -5.94
N VAL A 75 16.59 2.88 -4.85
CA VAL A 75 15.90 3.75 -3.89
C VAL A 75 16.95 4.53 -3.12
N SER A 76 17.14 5.81 -3.47
CA SER A 76 17.97 6.72 -2.67
C SER A 76 17.50 6.67 -1.21
N PRO A 77 18.30 6.17 -0.26
CA PRO A 77 17.89 5.99 1.13
C PRO A 77 17.69 7.33 1.87
N ALA A 78 17.87 8.46 1.18
CA ALA A 78 18.00 9.78 1.78
C ALA A 78 16.69 10.40 2.31
N ILE A 79 15.50 9.86 2.00
CA ILE A 79 14.25 10.56 2.34
C ILE A 79 13.21 9.60 2.95
N GLY A 80 13.13 9.56 4.29
CA GLY A 80 11.86 9.31 4.98
C GLY A 80 11.65 7.97 5.71
N CYS A 81 12.55 6.99 5.63
CA CYS A 81 12.24 5.66 6.19
C CYS A 81 12.36 5.53 7.71
N GLY A 82 12.97 6.50 8.41
CA GLY A 82 13.00 6.57 9.87
C GLY A 82 13.37 5.23 10.53
N SER A 83 12.53 4.74 11.45
CA SER A 83 12.71 3.45 12.14
C SER A 83 12.50 2.21 11.26
N MET A 84 12.03 2.37 10.03
CA MET A 84 11.86 1.29 9.05
C MET A 84 13.12 1.07 8.18
N SER A 85 14.21 1.79 8.44
CA SER A 85 15.47 1.70 7.68
C SER A 85 16.09 0.29 7.63
N ASN A 86 15.68 -0.61 8.52
CA ASN A 86 16.17 -1.99 8.56
C ASN A 86 15.59 -2.90 7.46
N ASN A 87 14.58 -2.46 6.71
CA ASN A 87 14.05 -3.21 5.57
C ASN A 87 13.77 -2.28 4.39
N TYR A 88 14.63 -2.35 3.38
CA TYR A 88 14.52 -1.55 2.17
C TYR A 88 13.24 -1.81 1.38
N ALA A 89 12.72 -3.05 1.35
CA ALA A 89 11.50 -3.34 0.62
C ALA A 89 10.26 -2.74 1.32
N ILE A 90 10.20 -2.76 2.65
CA ILE A 90 9.11 -2.09 3.41
C ILE A 90 9.21 -0.57 3.25
N CYS A 91 10.43 -0.05 3.35
CA CYS A 91 10.73 1.36 3.11
C CYS A 91 10.30 1.80 1.69
N PHE A 92 10.64 1.01 0.67
CA PHE A 92 10.18 1.20 -0.71
C PHE A 92 8.65 1.20 -0.79
N ALA A 93 8.00 0.14 -0.31
CA ALA A 93 6.54 -0.01 -0.39
C ALA A 93 5.82 1.14 0.32
N TYR A 94 6.33 1.57 1.48
CA TYR A 94 5.80 2.73 2.19
C TYR A 94 5.95 4.02 1.38
N ASN A 95 7.15 4.28 0.85
CA ASN A 95 7.40 5.49 0.05
C ASN A 95 6.58 5.50 -1.24
N PHE A 96 6.43 4.33 -1.88
CA PHE A 96 5.63 4.17 -3.09
C PHE A 96 4.16 4.56 -2.84
N LEU A 97 3.64 4.29 -1.65
CA LEU A 97 2.29 4.70 -1.28
C LEU A 97 2.17 6.20 -0.95
N ILE A 98 3.06 6.75 -0.10
CA ILE A 98 2.79 8.03 0.58
C ILE A 98 3.85 9.12 0.39
N ASN A 99 5.06 8.78 -0.05
CA ASN A 99 6.14 9.76 -0.07
C ASN A 99 6.11 10.56 -1.38
N PRO A 100 5.99 11.89 -1.34
CA PRO A 100 5.97 12.71 -2.56
C PRO A 100 7.29 12.65 -3.35
N ALA A 101 8.37 12.13 -2.79
CA ALA A 101 9.61 11.92 -3.52
C ALA A 101 9.49 10.77 -4.53
N TYR A 102 9.81 11.03 -5.79
CA TYR A 102 9.94 10.00 -6.81
C TYR A 102 10.96 8.95 -6.38
N ILE A 103 10.58 7.69 -6.52
CA ILE A 103 11.46 6.57 -6.28
C ILE A 103 11.96 6.08 -7.62
N SER A 104 13.26 5.87 -7.80
CA SER A 104 13.76 5.25 -9.03
C SER A 104 14.05 3.76 -8.83
N ILE A 105 13.60 2.94 -9.79
CA ILE A 105 14.01 1.53 -9.93
C ILE A 105 14.60 1.38 -11.33
N ASP A 106 15.84 0.92 -11.43
CA ASP A 106 16.55 0.75 -12.71
C ASP A 106 16.57 2.02 -13.58
N GLY A 107 16.68 3.18 -12.93
CA GLY A 107 16.69 4.49 -13.60
C GLY A 107 15.32 4.99 -14.08
N ARG A 108 14.24 4.23 -13.87
CA ARG A 108 12.86 4.70 -14.08
C ARG A 108 12.32 5.29 -12.80
N SER A 109 11.79 6.51 -12.85
CA SER A 109 11.13 7.15 -11.71
C SER A 109 9.67 6.72 -11.62
N TYR A 110 9.24 6.31 -10.43
CA TYR A 110 7.88 5.94 -10.08
C TYR A 110 7.31 7.07 -9.22
N PRO A 111 6.22 7.71 -9.63
CA PRO A 111 5.46 8.60 -8.76
C PRO A 111 4.89 7.80 -7.59
N SER A 112 4.54 8.51 -6.51
CA SER A 112 3.80 7.88 -5.42
C SER A 112 2.31 7.86 -5.72
N LEU A 113 1.60 6.81 -5.27
CA LEU A 113 0.15 6.72 -5.45
C LEU A 113 -0.58 7.91 -4.84
N ILE A 114 -0.08 8.43 -3.71
CA ILE A 114 -0.70 9.60 -3.09
C ILE A 114 -0.53 10.84 -3.96
N ASP A 115 0.63 11.02 -4.61
CA ASP A 115 0.86 12.17 -5.48
C ASP A 115 0.00 12.08 -6.75
N ASP A 116 -0.14 10.88 -7.33
CA ASP A 116 -1.04 10.67 -8.47
C ASP A 116 -2.51 10.90 -8.11
N SER A 117 -2.95 10.38 -6.96
CA SER A 117 -4.34 10.57 -6.50
C SER A 117 -4.64 12.02 -6.07
N LEU A 118 -3.73 12.70 -5.38
CA LEU A 118 -3.88 14.12 -5.05
C LEU A 118 -3.76 15.01 -6.29
N GLY A 119 -2.90 14.66 -7.23
CA GLY A 119 -2.72 15.32 -8.52
C GLY A 119 -3.98 15.29 -9.38
N LEU A 120 -4.86 14.29 -9.20
CA LEU A 120 -6.20 14.26 -9.80
C LEU A 120 -7.25 14.96 -8.92
N LEU A 121 -7.20 14.77 -7.61
CA LEU A 121 -8.21 15.28 -6.68
C LEU A 121 -8.23 16.81 -6.61
N VAL A 122 -7.06 17.45 -6.52
CA VAL A 122 -6.95 18.91 -6.41
C VAL A 122 -7.58 19.62 -7.62
N PRO A 123 -7.15 19.38 -8.89
CA PRO A 123 -7.72 20.06 -10.04
C PRO A 123 -9.19 19.69 -10.28
N LEU A 124 -9.61 18.47 -9.98
CA LEU A 124 -11.02 18.11 -10.08
C LEU A 124 -11.86 18.88 -9.05
N SER A 125 -11.38 19.05 -7.82
CA SER A 125 -12.07 19.83 -6.81
C SER A 125 -12.20 21.30 -7.20
N THR A 126 -11.16 21.90 -7.80
CA THR A 126 -11.22 23.29 -8.24
C THR A 126 -12.20 23.45 -9.40
N ILE A 127 -12.15 22.57 -10.40
CA ILE A 127 -13.12 22.56 -11.51
C ILE A 127 -14.55 22.37 -11.00
N TYR A 128 -14.77 21.45 -10.05
CA TYR A 128 -16.07 21.24 -9.43
C TYR A 128 -16.58 22.52 -8.75
N THR A 129 -15.75 23.24 -8.01
CA THR A 129 -16.15 24.51 -7.38
C THR A 129 -16.46 25.60 -8.41
N ILE A 130 -15.66 25.72 -9.48
CA ILE A 130 -15.90 26.68 -10.57
C ILE A 130 -17.22 26.38 -11.27
N LEU A 131 -17.47 25.12 -11.62
CA LEU A 131 -18.74 24.68 -12.21
C LEU A 131 -19.93 24.91 -11.27
N GLY A 132 -19.74 24.77 -9.97
CA GLY A 132 -20.75 25.07 -8.96
C GLY A 132 -21.13 26.55 -8.94
N ILE A 133 -20.12 27.42 -8.99
CA ILE A 133 -20.31 28.88 -9.06
C ILE A 133 -21.03 29.25 -10.37
N ILE A 134 -20.58 28.77 -11.52
CA ILE A 134 -21.21 29.01 -12.82
C ILE A 134 -22.65 28.49 -12.85
N GLY A 135 -22.88 27.27 -12.34
CA GLY A 135 -24.19 26.65 -12.28
C GLY A 135 -25.17 27.38 -11.37
N SER A 136 -24.68 28.14 -10.40
CA SER A 136 -25.49 28.99 -9.51
C SER A 136 -25.88 30.34 -10.13
N MET A 137 -25.27 30.73 -11.25
CA MET A 137 -25.61 31.98 -11.93
C MET A 137 -26.97 31.88 -12.62
N SER A 138 -27.82 32.88 -12.40
CA SER A 138 -29.09 33.06 -13.10
C SER A 138 -29.04 34.33 -13.95
N PHE A 139 -29.35 34.21 -15.24
CA PHE A 139 -29.44 35.35 -16.14
C PHE A 139 -30.91 35.73 -16.32
N SER A 140 -31.24 36.99 -16.02
CA SER A 140 -32.57 37.54 -16.31
C SER A 140 -32.46 38.44 -17.54
N LEU A 141 -33.03 38.00 -18.66
CA LEU A 141 -33.18 38.77 -19.89
C LEU A 141 -34.65 39.15 -20.05
N GLY A 142 -35.03 40.28 -19.45
CA GLY A 142 -36.42 40.75 -19.45
C GLY A 142 -37.35 39.78 -18.73
N VAL A 143 -38.30 39.19 -19.47
CA VAL A 143 -39.33 38.28 -18.93
C VAL A 143 -38.82 36.84 -18.78
N VAL A 144 -37.66 36.50 -19.34
CA VAL A 144 -37.11 35.13 -19.30
C VAL A 144 -35.92 35.07 -18.35
N SER A 145 -36.03 34.20 -17.34
CA SER A 145 -34.90 33.80 -16.48
C SER A 145 -34.33 32.47 -16.96
N ILE A 146 -33.06 32.45 -17.32
CA ILE A 146 -32.33 31.23 -17.68
C ILE A 146 -31.41 30.88 -16.51
N THR A 147 -31.64 29.71 -15.90
CA THR A 147 -30.75 29.15 -14.87
C THR A 147 -29.80 28.15 -15.49
N LEU A 148 -28.49 28.33 -15.30
CA LEU A 148 -27.49 27.40 -15.82
C LEU A 148 -27.44 26.06 -15.05
N HIS A 149 -28.08 25.99 -13.89
CA HIS A 149 -28.10 24.83 -13.03
C HIS A 149 -28.50 23.53 -13.75
N SER A 150 -29.57 23.55 -14.55
CA SER A 150 -30.05 22.34 -15.24
C SER A 150 -29.06 21.77 -16.26
N VAL A 151 -28.23 22.63 -16.85
CA VAL A 151 -27.21 22.21 -17.83
C VAL A 151 -25.97 21.67 -17.11
N MET A 152 -25.62 22.26 -15.96
CA MET A 152 -24.43 21.86 -15.18
C MET A 152 -24.69 20.71 -14.20
N ALA A 153 -25.95 20.43 -13.84
CA ALA A 153 -26.29 19.42 -12.84
C ALA A 153 -25.72 18.01 -13.13
N PRO A 154 -25.76 17.47 -14.37
CA PRO A 154 -25.15 16.18 -14.66
C PRO A 154 -23.64 16.17 -14.43
N LEU A 155 -22.96 17.27 -14.79
CA LEU A 155 -21.52 17.44 -14.65
C LEU A 155 -21.09 17.52 -13.17
N LEU A 156 -21.87 18.25 -12.38
CA LEU A 156 -21.68 18.34 -10.93
C LEU A 156 -21.94 16.99 -10.25
N SER A 157 -22.94 16.22 -10.70
CA SER A 157 -23.18 14.88 -10.16
C SER A 157 -21.98 13.96 -10.40
N VAL A 158 -21.51 13.87 -11.64
CA VAL A 158 -20.36 13.03 -12.01
C VAL A 158 -19.09 13.50 -11.29
N GLY A 159 -18.84 14.81 -11.25
CA GLY A 159 -17.68 15.37 -10.55
C GLY A 159 -17.69 15.04 -9.06
N ARG A 160 -18.86 15.11 -8.40
CA ARG A 160 -19.01 14.72 -7.00
C ARG A 160 -18.69 13.24 -6.77
N ASP A 161 -19.23 12.36 -7.59
CA ASP A 161 -19.02 10.91 -7.45
C ASP A 161 -17.54 10.55 -7.64
N ILE A 162 -16.87 11.17 -8.62
CA ILE A 162 -15.42 10.98 -8.82
C ILE A 162 -14.63 11.49 -7.61
N ILE A 163 -14.93 12.69 -7.10
CA ILE A 163 -14.28 13.22 -5.89
C ILE A 163 -14.44 12.26 -4.71
N GLU A 164 -15.64 11.72 -4.50
CA GLU A 164 -15.90 10.74 -3.43
C GLU A 164 -15.03 9.49 -3.59
N ILE A 165 -14.94 8.92 -4.80
CA ILE A 165 -14.09 7.76 -5.09
C ILE A 165 -12.61 8.08 -4.83
N LEU A 166 -12.11 9.24 -5.27
CA LEU A 166 -10.71 9.63 -5.02
C LEU A 166 -10.44 9.84 -3.53
N THR A 167 -11.36 10.43 -2.78
CA THR A 167 -11.18 10.59 -1.33
C THR A 167 -11.12 9.24 -0.62
N PHE A 168 -11.97 8.29 -1.01
CA PHE A 168 -11.91 6.92 -0.52
C PHE A 168 -10.58 6.24 -0.88
N ALA A 169 -10.10 6.42 -2.11
CA ALA A 169 -8.81 5.90 -2.55
C ALA A 169 -7.64 6.45 -1.71
N ASN A 170 -7.62 7.75 -1.46
CA ASN A 170 -6.64 8.39 -0.59
C ASN A 170 -6.64 7.79 0.82
N ILE A 171 -7.82 7.64 1.45
CA ILE A 171 -7.93 7.02 2.78
C ILE A 171 -7.41 5.57 2.75
N SER A 172 -7.72 4.82 1.70
CA SER A 172 -7.22 3.45 1.53
C SER A 172 -5.69 3.40 1.44
N ILE A 173 -5.06 4.30 0.66
CA ILE A 173 -3.60 4.42 0.55
C ILE A 173 -2.99 4.69 1.92
N TYR A 174 -3.54 5.64 2.69
CA TYR A 174 -3.05 5.93 4.06
C TYR A 174 -3.19 4.72 5.00
N MET A 175 -4.29 3.98 4.93
CA MET A 175 -4.50 2.78 5.74
C MET A 175 -3.49 1.69 5.39
N GLN A 176 -3.20 1.50 4.11
CA GLN A 176 -2.19 0.53 3.64
C GLN A 176 -0.78 0.93 4.09
N ALA A 177 -0.43 2.22 3.98
CA ALA A 177 0.86 2.73 4.46
C ALA A 177 1.00 2.58 5.98
N ALA A 178 -0.06 2.85 6.75
CA ALA A 178 -0.08 2.64 8.19
C ALA A 178 0.10 1.16 8.55
N LEU A 179 -0.58 0.25 7.83
CA LEU A 179 -0.44 -1.20 8.00
C LEU A 179 0.99 -1.66 7.71
N LEU A 180 1.62 -1.19 6.64
CA LEU A 180 3.03 -1.51 6.34
C LEU A 180 3.98 -1.01 7.43
N LYS A 181 3.74 0.19 7.98
CA LYS A 181 4.53 0.74 9.09
C LYS A 181 4.40 -0.10 10.35
N VAL A 182 3.18 -0.53 10.70
CA VAL A 182 2.92 -1.42 11.83
C VAL A 182 3.61 -2.76 11.62
N ILE A 183 3.52 -3.35 10.42
CA ILE A 183 4.19 -4.60 10.08
C ILE A 183 5.71 -4.47 10.21
N GLY A 184 6.30 -3.40 9.67
CA GLY A 184 7.75 -3.16 9.76
C GLY A 184 8.27 -3.06 11.19
N LEU A 185 7.47 -2.51 12.11
CA LEU A 185 7.84 -2.38 13.53
C LEU A 185 7.60 -3.67 14.33
N ILE A 186 6.48 -4.35 14.09
CA ILE A 186 6.00 -5.46 14.93
C ILE A 186 6.50 -6.83 14.45
N SER A 187 6.58 -7.06 13.14
CA SER A 187 6.83 -8.40 12.58
C SER A 187 8.12 -9.04 13.13
N LEU A 188 9.28 -8.48 12.82
CA LEU A 188 10.55 -9.02 13.31
C LEU A 188 10.80 -8.76 14.80
N SER A 189 10.40 -7.59 15.32
CA SER A 189 10.76 -7.21 16.68
C SER A 189 9.96 -7.94 17.75
N LEU A 190 8.70 -8.27 17.45
CA LEU A 190 7.75 -8.82 18.42
C LEU A 190 7.24 -10.21 18.00
N LEU A 191 6.74 -10.37 16.77
CA LEU A 191 6.12 -11.64 16.36
C LEU A 191 7.14 -12.78 16.22
N MET A 192 8.34 -12.50 15.68
CA MET A 192 9.38 -13.52 15.55
C MET A 192 9.81 -14.11 16.90
N PRO A 193 10.16 -13.31 17.93
CA PRO A 193 10.52 -13.87 19.23
C PRO A 193 9.38 -14.62 19.92
N ILE A 194 8.16 -14.09 19.82
CA ILE A 194 6.96 -14.78 20.33
C ILE A 194 6.82 -16.15 19.66
N GLY A 195 7.00 -16.23 18.34
CA GLY A 195 6.93 -17.48 17.59
C GLY A 195 7.97 -18.51 18.05
N ILE A 196 9.19 -18.08 18.34
CA ILE A 196 10.28 -18.94 18.83
C ILE A 196 9.99 -19.43 20.26
N VAL A 197 9.58 -18.55 21.17
CA VAL A 197 9.18 -18.93 22.53
C VAL A 197 8.03 -19.94 22.49
N LEU A 198 7.01 -19.70 21.67
CA LEU A 198 5.87 -20.61 21.54
C LEU A 198 6.23 -21.95 20.90
N ARG A 199 7.27 -22.01 20.06
CA ARG A 199 7.78 -23.27 19.50
C ARG A 199 8.35 -24.21 20.56
N SER A 200 8.65 -23.66 21.72
CA SER A 200 9.39 -24.31 22.78
C SER A 200 8.50 -25.01 23.79
N PHE A 201 7.23 -24.60 23.88
CA PHE A 201 6.24 -25.35 24.63
C PHE A 201 5.59 -26.39 23.72
N TYR A 202 5.46 -27.63 24.22
CA TYR A 202 4.90 -28.75 23.46
C TYR A 202 3.50 -28.45 22.89
N PHE A 203 2.63 -27.81 23.69
CA PHE A 203 1.26 -27.49 23.30
C PHE A 203 1.17 -26.39 22.25
N THR A 204 1.99 -25.33 22.35
CA THR A 204 1.94 -24.19 21.43
C THR A 204 2.90 -24.33 20.25
N ARG A 205 3.61 -25.46 20.12
CA ARG A 205 4.64 -25.63 19.08
C ARG A 205 4.14 -25.37 17.67
N ARG A 206 2.94 -25.86 17.35
CA ARG A 206 2.31 -25.65 16.04
C ARG A 206 1.96 -24.18 15.80
N LEU A 207 1.50 -23.50 16.84
CA LEU A 207 1.17 -22.08 16.78
C LEU A 207 2.44 -21.23 16.62
N GLY A 208 3.53 -21.59 17.29
CA GLY A 208 4.85 -20.94 17.11
C GLY A 208 5.34 -20.98 15.67
N GLY A 209 5.28 -22.14 15.01
CA GLY A 209 5.65 -22.24 13.58
C GLY A 209 4.75 -21.40 12.67
N SER A 210 3.45 -21.33 12.96
CA SER A 210 2.53 -20.47 12.20
C SER A 210 2.84 -18.98 12.35
N ILE A 211 3.20 -18.51 13.55
CA ILE A 211 3.59 -17.12 13.80
C ILE A 211 4.91 -16.79 13.11
N ILE A 212 5.89 -17.71 13.12
CA ILE A 212 7.16 -17.52 12.40
C ILE A 212 6.89 -17.38 10.90
N ALA A 213 6.07 -18.26 10.32
CA ALA A 213 5.71 -18.18 8.91
C ALA A 213 4.97 -16.88 8.56
N LEU A 214 4.02 -16.46 9.39
CA LEU A 214 3.30 -15.19 9.23
C LEU A 214 4.24 -14.00 9.28
N THR A 215 5.19 -14.03 10.21
CA THR A 215 6.20 -12.98 10.35
C THR A 215 7.04 -12.85 9.08
N ILE A 216 7.51 -13.97 8.53
CA ILE A 216 8.28 -14.01 7.28
C ILE A 216 7.42 -13.53 6.10
N GLY A 217 6.18 -14.00 5.99
CA GLY A 217 5.25 -13.58 4.95
C GLY A 217 5.00 -12.08 4.96
N LEU A 218 4.67 -11.51 6.11
CA LEU A 218 4.41 -10.08 6.25
C LEU A 218 5.69 -9.23 6.06
N PHE A 219 6.85 -9.72 6.50
CA PHE A 219 8.09 -8.95 6.43
C PHE A 219 8.77 -9.01 5.05
N ALA A 220 8.70 -10.15 4.36
CA ALA A 220 9.40 -10.36 3.09
C ALA A 220 8.46 -10.38 1.89
N VAL A 221 7.37 -11.15 1.95
CA VAL A 221 6.50 -11.39 0.78
C VAL A 221 5.64 -10.17 0.49
N LEU A 222 4.99 -9.61 1.51
CA LEU A 222 4.10 -8.45 1.35
C LEU A 222 4.79 -7.24 0.69
N PRO A 223 5.94 -6.72 1.18
CA PRO A 223 6.59 -5.59 0.53
C PRO A 223 7.12 -5.91 -0.87
N MET A 224 7.55 -7.15 -1.13
CA MET A 224 7.97 -7.57 -2.47
C MET A 224 6.79 -7.62 -3.45
N MET A 225 5.58 -7.93 -2.99
CA MET A 225 4.37 -7.80 -3.82
C MET A 225 4.06 -6.35 -4.18
N TYR A 226 4.28 -5.39 -3.26
CA TYR A 226 4.16 -3.96 -3.60
C TYR A 226 5.20 -3.51 -4.62
N LEU A 227 6.43 -4.05 -4.55
CA LEU A 227 7.44 -3.83 -5.59
C LEU A 227 6.99 -4.37 -6.94
N LEU A 228 6.46 -5.60 -6.96
CA LEU A 228 5.90 -6.18 -8.18
C LEU A 228 4.76 -5.30 -8.74
N ASN A 229 3.88 -4.80 -7.89
CA ASN A 229 2.80 -3.91 -8.30
C ASN A 229 3.34 -2.64 -8.96
N ALA A 230 4.34 -1.98 -8.36
CA ALA A 230 4.96 -0.80 -8.95
C ALA A 230 5.52 -1.08 -10.36
N VAL A 231 6.20 -2.23 -10.53
CA VAL A 231 6.71 -2.65 -11.85
C VAL A 231 5.57 -2.90 -12.84
N ILE A 232 4.50 -3.59 -12.43
CA ILE A 232 3.32 -3.82 -13.26
C ILE A 232 2.74 -2.48 -13.71
N ILE A 233 2.47 -1.58 -12.78
CA ILE A 233 1.85 -0.27 -13.05
C ILE A 233 2.69 0.56 -14.01
N SER A 234 4.02 0.60 -13.85
CA SER A 234 4.88 1.38 -14.75
C SER A 234 4.81 0.96 -16.22
N ASN A 235 4.40 -0.28 -16.50
CA ASN A 235 4.20 -0.75 -17.86
C ASN A 235 2.82 -0.37 -18.43
N TYR A 236 1.85 -0.09 -17.57
CA TYR A 236 0.49 0.33 -17.95
C TYR A 236 0.28 1.84 -17.87
N SER A 237 1.00 2.53 -16.99
CA SER A 237 0.95 3.99 -16.84
C SER A 237 1.74 4.64 -17.98
N THR A 238 1.18 4.61 -19.19
CA THR A 238 1.60 5.54 -20.23
C THR A 238 1.19 6.93 -19.78
N ALA A 239 2.17 7.70 -19.30
CA ALA A 239 2.13 9.12 -18.95
C ALA A 239 0.88 9.89 -19.41
N SER A 240 0.22 10.65 -18.51
CA SER A 240 -0.29 12.03 -18.76
C SER A 240 -1.51 12.49 -17.96
N ALA A 241 -2.01 11.79 -16.94
CA ALA A 241 -3.20 12.28 -16.22
C ALA A 241 -2.97 13.64 -15.52
N GLY A 242 -1.82 13.83 -14.85
CA GLY A 242 -1.45 15.09 -14.21
C GLY A 242 -1.19 16.25 -15.18
N SER A 243 -0.59 15.97 -16.35
CA SER A 243 -0.37 17.00 -17.39
C SER A 243 -1.67 17.42 -18.08
N MET A 244 -2.61 16.49 -18.26
CA MET A 244 -3.92 16.80 -18.84
C MET A 244 -4.80 17.57 -17.85
N ALA A 245 -4.72 17.26 -16.56
CA ALA A 245 -5.44 18.00 -15.53
C ALA A 245 -4.93 19.44 -15.39
N THR A 246 -3.62 19.66 -15.41
CA THR A 246 -3.05 21.03 -15.42
C THR A 246 -3.40 21.79 -16.70
N GLN A 247 -3.42 21.14 -17.86
CA GLN A 247 -3.89 21.75 -19.10
C GLN A 247 -5.37 22.13 -19.04
N SER A 248 -6.23 21.26 -18.49
CA SER A 248 -7.66 21.55 -18.34
C SER A 248 -7.94 22.69 -17.35
N LEU A 249 -7.15 22.82 -16.28
CA LEU A 249 -7.25 23.92 -15.33
C LEU A 249 -6.88 25.24 -16.02
N ALA A 250 -5.81 25.24 -16.83
CA ALA A 250 -5.43 26.40 -17.62
C ALA A 250 -6.57 26.80 -18.58
N THR A 251 -7.21 25.83 -19.25
CA THR A 251 -8.35 26.08 -20.12
C THR A 251 -9.58 26.61 -19.38
N ALA A 252 -9.91 26.06 -18.21
CA ALA A 252 -11.01 26.54 -17.37
C ALA A 252 -10.80 27.99 -16.91
N THR A 253 -9.56 28.33 -16.48
CA THR A 253 -9.23 29.71 -16.12
C THR A 253 -9.25 30.67 -17.32
N ALA A 254 -8.85 30.19 -18.50
CA ALA A 254 -8.95 30.97 -19.74
C ALA A 254 -10.42 31.23 -20.14
N PHE A 255 -11.30 30.25 -19.92
CA PHE A 255 -12.74 30.39 -20.14
C PHE A 255 -13.39 31.39 -19.17
N GLU A 256 -13.01 31.37 -17.90
CA GLU A 256 -13.44 32.39 -16.93
C GLU A 256 -13.06 33.80 -17.42
N GLY A 257 -11.80 33.96 -17.85
CA GLY A 257 -11.31 35.22 -18.41
C GLY A 257 -12.08 35.70 -19.64
N SER A 258 -12.41 34.79 -20.57
CA SER A 258 -13.11 35.14 -21.81
C SER A 258 -14.57 35.52 -21.59
N ILE A 259 -15.29 34.83 -20.69
CA ILE A 259 -16.66 35.20 -20.32
C ILE A 259 -16.69 36.59 -19.68
N PHE A 260 -15.81 36.84 -18.71
CA PHE A 260 -15.78 38.14 -18.03
C PHE A 260 -15.42 39.27 -19.01
N SER A 261 -14.49 39.05 -19.94
CA SER A 261 -14.13 40.06 -20.94
C SER A 261 -15.26 40.33 -21.93
N ASP A 262 -15.99 39.30 -22.39
CA ASP A 262 -17.08 39.47 -23.35
C ASP A 262 -18.29 40.18 -22.72
N ILE A 263 -18.59 39.89 -21.46
CA ILE A 263 -19.70 40.52 -20.73
C ILE A 263 -19.39 41.99 -20.41
N ILE A 264 -18.17 42.30 -19.97
CA ILE A 264 -17.80 43.66 -19.54
C ILE A 264 -17.44 44.55 -20.76
N GLY A 265 -16.76 44.00 -21.76
CA GLY A 265 -16.20 44.74 -22.88
C GLY A 265 -17.19 45.22 -23.95
N ASN A 266 -18.32 44.50 -24.13
CA ASN A 266 -19.29 44.78 -25.20
C ASN A 266 -20.69 45.14 -24.70
N SER A 267 -20.76 45.92 -23.62
CA SER A 267 -22.02 46.42 -23.02
C SER A 267 -22.84 47.36 -23.92
N ALA A 268 -22.36 47.68 -25.13
CA ALA A 268 -23.07 48.49 -26.11
C ALA A 268 -23.62 47.63 -27.25
N ALA A 269 -24.91 47.29 -27.14
CA ALA A 269 -25.80 46.81 -28.21
C ALA A 269 -25.49 45.43 -28.82
N GLY A 270 -26.05 44.38 -28.21
CA GLY A 270 -26.32 43.11 -28.89
C GLY A 270 -25.19 42.09 -28.80
N ILE A 271 -24.69 41.84 -27.59
CA ILE A 271 -23.80 40.69 -27.34
C ILE A 271 -24.51 39.42 -27.84
N GLY A 272 -23.89 38.82 -28.85
CA GLY A 272 -24.44 37.73 -29.63
C GLY A 272 -24.59 36.49 -28.77
N ILE A 273 -25.83 36.05 -28.58
CA ILE A 273 -26.17 34.70 -28.10
C ILE A 273 -25.34 33.63 -28.85
N ALA A 274 -24.99 33.90 -30.11
CA ALA A 274 -24.09 33.08 -30.93
C ALA A 274 -22.66 32.95 -30.37
N SER A 275 -22.02 34.03 -29.88
CA SER A 275 -20.66 33.94 -29.33
C SER A 275 -20.65 33.20 -27.99
N PHE A 276 -21.64 33.48 -27.13
CA PHE A 276 -21.84 32.73 -25.89
C PHE A 276 -22.08 31.24 -26.15
N TYR A 277 -22.93 30.91 -27.14
CA TYR A 277 -23.18 29.52 -27.53
C TYR A 277 -21.92 28.83 -28.06
N SER A 278 -21.12 29.51 -28.90
CA SER A 278 -19.86 28.94 -29.39
C SER A 278 -18.87 28.68 -28.26
N SER A 279 -18.71 29.61 -27.32
CA SER A 279 -17.83 29.44 -26.16
C SER A 279 -18.31 28.33 -25.25
N LEU A 280 -19.62 28.24 -25.00
CA LEU A 280 -20.23 27.16 -24.21
C LEU A 280 -20.04 25.79 -24.87
N SER A 281 -20.20 25.69 -26.19
CA SER A 281 -20.00 24.44 -26.92
C SER A 281 -18.54 23.99 -26.95
N GLY A 282 -17.60 24.94 -27.06
CA GLY A 282 -16.16 24.67 -26.97
C GLY A 282 -15.78 24.14 -25.59
N PHE A 283 -16.23 24.84 -24.54
CA PHE A 283 -16.05 24.42 -23.16
C PHE A 283 -16.65 23.03 -22.90
N ALA A 284 -17.86 22.76 -23.38
CA ALA A 284 -18.49 21.44 -23.21
C ALA A 284 -17.67 20.31 -23.86
N LYS A 285 -17.08 20.55 -25.03
CA LYS A 285 -16.22 19.57 -25.72
C LYS A 285 -14.92 19.31 -24.95
N GLU A 286 -14.27 20.37 -24.46
CA GLU A 286 -13.04 20.27 -23.67
C GLU A 286 -13.30 19.57 -22.33
N MET A 287 -14.43 19.88 -21.68
CA MET A 287 -14.87 19.20 -20.47
C MET A 287 -15.12 17.72 -20.74
N ASN A 288 -15.75 17.34 -21.85
CA ASN A 288 -15.95 15.93 -22.17
C ASN A 288 -14.62 15.18 -22.33
N GLN A 289 -13.66 15.76 -23.05
CA GLN A 289 -12.32 15.18 -23.20
C GLN A 289 -11.57 15.07 -21.87
N PHE A 290 -11.73 16.06 -20.99
CA PHE A 290 -11.18 16.04 -19.64
C PHE A 290 -11.80 14.91 -18.80
N PHE A 291 -13.12 14.74 -18.83
CA PHE A 291 -13.79 13.65 -18.10
C PHE A 291 -13.39 12.28 -18.63
N GLU A 292 -13.30 12.09 -19.94
CA GLU A 292 -12.80 10.83 -20.52
C GLU A 292 -11.39 10.51 -20.01
N SER A 293 -10.49 11.49 -19.99
CA SER A 293 -9.13 11.32 -19.46
C SER A 293 -9.09 11.02 -17.96
N ILE A 294 -9.95 11.67 -17.15
CA ILE A 294 -10.06 11.38 -15.72
C ILE A 294 -10.60 9.97 -15.50
N VAL A 295 -11.62 9.54 -16.25
CA VAL A 295 -12.21 8.22 -16.09
C VAL A 295 -11.18 7.13 -16.38
N ASP A 296 -10.36 7.30 -17.40
CA ASP A 296 -9.26 6.38 -17.71
C ASP A 296 -8.20 6.37 -16.58
N ALA A 297 -7.79 7.54 -16.09
CA ALA A 297 -6.85 7.65 -14.98
C ALA A 297 -7.42 7.04 -13.68
N LEU A 298 -8.71 7.26 -13.42
CA LEU A 298 -9.44 6.72 -12.29
C LEU A 298 -9.52 5.20 -12.36
N ALA A 299 -9.75 4.63 -13.55
CA ALA A 299 -9.80 3.18 -13.72
C ALA A 299 -8.46 2.53 -13.35
N ILE A 300 -7.34 3.13 -13.79
CA ILE A 300 -5.99 2.68 -13.40
C ILE A 300 -5.78 2.82 -11.89
N LEU A 301 -6.14 3.98 -11.33
CA LEU A 301 -6.02 4.25 -9.90
C LEU A 301 -6.82 3.25 -9.04
N ILE A 302 -8.04 2.89 -9.46
CA ILE A 302 -8.88 1.92 -8.75
C ILE A 302 -8.22 0.53 -8.74
N ILE A 303 -7.67 0.10 -9.88
CA ILE A 303 -6.93 -1.17 -9.96
C ILE A 303 -5.74 -1.15 -9.00
N GLU A 304 -5.00 -0.04 -8.99
CA GLU A 304 -3.81 0.13 -8.18
C GLU A 304 -4.08 0.24 -6.67
N VAL A 305 -5.15 0.92 -6.26
CA VAL A 305 -5.46 1.17 -4.85
C VAL A 305 -6.30 0.05 -4.23
N VAL A 306 -7.13 -0.64 -5.02
CA VAL A 306 -8.06 -1.67 -4.52
C VAL A 306 -7.61 -3.07 -4.92
N PHE A 307 -7.36 -3.30 -6.21
CA PHE A 307 -7.16 -4.66 -6.71
C PHE A 307 -5.76 -5.20 -6.38
N LEU A 308 -4.71 -4.42 -6.64
CA LEU A 308 -3.33 -4.84 -6.39
C LEU A 308 -3.01 -5.11 -4.90
N PRO A 309 -3.50 -4.31 -3.93
CA PRO A 309 -3.28 -4.59 -2.52
C PRO A 309 -4.01 -5.85 -2.06
N VAL A 310 -5.22 -6.09 -2.55
CA VAL A 310 -5.96 -7.34 -2.29
C VAL A 310 -5.19 -8.54 -2.83
N LEU A 311 -4.68 -8.47 -4.05
CA LEU A 311 -3.84 -9.51 -4.64
C LEU A 311 -2.56 -9.73 -3.82
N SER A 312 -1.94 -8.66 -3.34
CA SER A 312 -0.73 -8.71 -2.50
C SER A 312 -0.99 -9.40 -1.17
N ILE A 313 -2.14 -9.12 -0.53
CA ILE A 313 -2.56 -9.79 0.71
C ILE A 313 -2.84 -11.28 0.46
N ILE A 314 -3.57 -11.62 -0.61
CA ILE A 314 -3.87 -13.02 -0.96
C ILE A 314 -2.57 -13.80 -1.18
N MET A 315 -1.64 -13.26 -1.97
CA MET A 315 -0.35 -13.90 -2.23
C MET A 315 0.48 -14.04 -0.96
N THR A 316 0.44 -13.06 -0.06
CA THR A 316 1.10 -13.12 1.24
C THR A 316 0.51 -14.22 2.12
N ILE A 317 -0.83 -14.38 2.14
CA ILE A 317 -1.51 -15.44 2.89
C ILE A 317 -1.15 -16.82 2.35
N ILE A 318 -1.17 -16.99 1.02
CA ILE A 318 -0.80 -18.26 0.38
C ILE A 318 0.65 -18.61 0.70
N SER A 319 1.57 -17.66 0.53
CA SER A 319 2.99 -17.88 0.83
C SER A 319 3.22 -18.20 2.32
N THR A 320 2.54 -17.49 3.21
CA THR A 320 2.58 -17.75 4.66
C THR A 320 2.11 -19.18 4.97
N ARG A 321 1.03 -19.64 4.33
CA ARG A 321 0.51 -21.00 4.52
C ARG A 321 1.50 -22.07 4.08
N GLU A 322 2.11 -21.90 2.90
CA GLU A 322 3.11 -22.85 2.40
C GLU A 322 4.38 -22.84 3.26
N LEU A 323 4.84 -21.66 3.70
CA LEU A 323 5.94 -21.55 4.66
C LEU A 323 5.61 -22.27 5.96
N ALA A 324 4.41 -22.08 6.52
CA ALA A 324 4.01 -22.76 7.75
C ALA A 324 4.02 -24.28 7.59
N ARG A 325 3.60 -24.79 6.43
CA ARG A 325 3.65 -26.23 6.12
C ARG A 325 5.08 -26.75 6.12
N ILE A 326 6.02 -26.01 5.53
CA ILE A 326 7.46 -26.35 5.54
C ILE A 326 8.02 -26.35 6.98
N LEU A 327 7.55 -25.45 7.85
CA LEU A 327 7.98 -25.39 9.26
C LEU A 327 7.41 -26.52 10.14
N GLY A 328 6.74 -27.50 9.53
CA GLY A 328 6.14 -28.65 10.21
C GLY A 328 4.81 -28.31 10.88
N THR A 329 4.17 -27.21 10.47
CA THR A 329 2.90 -26.76 11.02
C THR A 329 1.86 -26.72 9.92
N GLU A 330 0.94 -27.69 9.92
CA GLU A 330 -0.24 -27.57 9.10
C GLU A 330 -1.13 -26.51 9.75
N ILE A 331 -1.12 -25.30 9.20
CA ILE A 331 -2.20 -24.35 9.46
C ILE A 331 -3.41 -24.90 8.71
N SER A 332 -4.14 -25.79 9.38
CA SER A 332 -5.52 -26.06 9.03
C SER A 332 -6.30 -24.81 9.45
N PHE A 333 -6.35 -23.80 8.56
CA PHE A 333 -7.53 -22.96 8.52
C PHE A 333 -8.64 -23.95 8.27
N GLY A 334 -9.43 -24.21 9.32
CA GLY A 334 -10.30 -25.36 9.38
C GLY A 334 -11.06 -25.51 8.06
N ARG A 335 -11.36 -26.76 7.72
CA ARG A 335 -12.70 -27.06 7.26
C ARG A 335 -13.66 -26.14 8.04
N PHE A 336 -14.09 -25.05 7.42
CA PHE A 336 -15.31 -24.40 7.82
C PHE A 336 -16.41 -25.33 7.35
N ASP A 337 -16.49 -26.53 7.96
CA ASP A 337 -17.70 -27.33 7.99
C ASP A 337 -18.62 -26.61 9.00
N VAL A 338 -19.04 -25.41 8.62
CA VAL A 338 -20.19 -24.74 9.17
C VAL A 338 -21.22 -24.84 8.05
N PHE A 339 -22.22 -25.67 8.31
CA PHE A 339 -23.31 -26.19 7.46
C PHE A 339 -23.04 -27.53 6.76
#